data_AF-A0AAJ2FSA7-F1
#
_entry.id   AF-A0AAJ2FSA7-F1
#
_cell.length_a   1.000
_cell.length_b   1.000
_cell.length_c   1.000
_cell.angle_alpha   90.00
_cell.angle_beta   90.00
_cell.angle_gamma   90.00
#
_symmetry.space_group_name_H-M   'P 1'
#
loop_
_entity.id
_entity.type
_entity.pdbx_description
1 polymer ?
#
loop_
_entity_poly.entity_id
_entity_poly.type
_entity_poly.pdbx_seq_one_letter_code
_entity_poly.pdbx_strand_id
1 'polypeptide(L)' 'MLRALVEQHAVRECLVAKVDGGPEWGLSIRLGGSGARWVPARSRREKVRTWPA' A
#
# COMPACT_ATOMS: atom_id res chain seq x y z
N MET A 1 -2.32 -2.70 12.31
CA MET A 1 -3.45 -2.54 11.38
C MET A 1 -3.21 -3.25 10.05
N LEU A 2 -2.19 -2.88 9.25
CA LEU A 2 -1.95 -3.53 7.94
C LEU A 2 -1.82 -5.07 8.05
N ARG A 3 -1.05 -5.57 9.03
CA ARG A 3 -0.90 -7.01 9.31
C ARG A 3 -2.25 -7.73 9.48
N ALA A 4 -3.14 -7.17 10.30
CA ALA A 4 -4.47 -7.74 10.54
C ALA A 4 -5.33 -7.76 9.25
N LEU A 5 -5.23 -6.74 8.40
CA LEU A 5 -5.93 -6.70 7.11
C LEU A 5 -5.41 -7.77 6.13
N VAL A 6 -4.11 -8.08 6.19
CA VAL A 6 -3.51 -9.16 5.40
C VAL A 6 -3.95 -10.52 5.94
N GLU A 7 -3.84 -10.73 7.26
CA GLU A 7 -4.23 -11.98 7.93
C GLU A 7 -5.73 -12.31 7.75
N GLN A 8 -6.59 -11.29 7.68
CA GLN A 8 -8.03 -11.47 7.43
C GLN A 8 -8.37 -11.60 5.94
N HIS A 9 -7.38 -11.68 5.05
CA HIS A 9 -7.56 -11.70 3.60
C HIS A 9 -8.47 -10.55 3.12
N ALA A 10 -8.37 -9.36 3.73
CA ALA A 10 -9.15 -8.19 3.34
C ALA A 10 -8.48 -7.40 2.20
N VAL A 11 -7.16 -7.52 2.06
CA VAL A 11 -6.38 -6.94 0.96
C VAL A 11 -6.60 -7.75 -0.31
N ARG A 12 -6.97 -7.07 -1.40
CA ARG A 12 -7.18 -7.67 -2.72
C ARG A 12 -6.05 -7.34 -3.68
N GLU A 13 -5.58 -6.10 -3.65
CA GLU A 13 -4.49 -5.63 -4.50
C GLU A 13 -3.56 -4.70 -3.73
N CYS A 14 -2.29 -4.68 -4.17
CA CYS A 14 -1.24 -3.80 -3.69
C CYS A 14 -0.69 -3.01 -4.88
N LEU A 15 -0.58 -1.69 -4.73
CA LEU A 15 -0.03 -0.78 -5.73
C LEU A 15 1.19 -0.07 -5.15
N VAL A 16 2.30 -0.12 -5.87
CA VAL A 16 3.51 0.67 -5.57
C VAL A 16 3.69 1.67 -6.71
N ALA A 17 3.66 2.96 -6.38
CA ALA A 17 3.72 4.03 -7.36
C ALA A 17 4.46 5.26 -6.82
N LYS A 18 4.89 6.15 -7.71
CA LYS A 18 5.43 7.45 -7.32
C LYS A 18 4.31 8.30 -6.71
N VAL A 19 4.59 8.91 -5.55
CA VAL A 19 3.66 9.84 -4.90
C VAL A 19 3.64 11.13 -5.72
N ASP A 20 2.48 11.48 -6.27
CA ASP A 20 2.26 12.71 -7.05
C ASP A 20 3.29 12.93 -8.17
N GLY A 21 3.81 11.85 -8.76
CA GLY A 21 4.88 11.91 -9.79
C GLY A 21 6.26 12.32 -9.25
N GLY A 22 6.40 12.51 -7.95
CA GLY A 22 7.63 12.90 -7.29
C GLY A 22 8.64 11.77 -7.14
N PRO A 23 9.79 12.03 -6.48
CA PRO A 23 10.85 11.04 -6.30
C PRO A 23 10.49 9.97 -5.27
N GLU A 24 9.48 10.18 -4.42
CA GLU A 24 9.10 9.26 -3.36
C GLU A 24 8.21 8.13 -3.87
N TRP A 25 8.41 6.94 -3.30
CA TRP A 25 7.57 5.77 -3.56
C TRP A 25 6.53 5.59 -2.45
N GLY A 26 5.28 5.39 -2.84
CA GLY A 26 4.16 5.08 -1.96
C GLY A 26 3.66 3.65 -2.16
N LEU A 27 3.11 3.07 -1.10
CA LEU A 27 2.35 1.83 -1.13
C LEU A 27 0.88 2.14 -0.86
N SER A 28 0.01 1.63 -1.71
CA SER A 28 -1.44 1.68 -1.53
C SER A 28 -2.02 0.27 -1.61
N ILE A 29 -3.09 0.02 -0.87
CA ILE A 29 -3.80 -1.25 -0.89
C ILE A 29 -5.26 -1.05 -1.28
N ARG A 30 -5.82 -1.99 -2.03
CA ARG A 30 -7.26 -2.04 -2.32
C ARG A 30 -7.90 -3.09 -1.42
N LEU A 31 -8.87 -2.65 -0.63
CA LEU A 31 -9.66 -3.54 0.23
C LEU A 31 -10.85 -4.11 -0.55
N GLY A 32 -11.24 -5.36 -0.26
CA GLY A 32 -12.45 -5.97 -0.82
C GLY A 32 -13.74 -5.40 -0.21
N GLY A 33 -14.82 -5.34 -1.00
CA GLY A 33 -16.15 -4.87 -0.57
C GLY A 33 -16.81 -3.92 -1.58
N SER A 34 -18.07 -3.52 -1.34
CA SER A 34 -18.87 -2.67 -2.25
C SER A 34 -18.40 -1.20 -2.34
N GLY A 35 -17.31 -0.84 -1.65
CA GLY A 35 -16.67 0.47 -1.68
C GLY A 35 -15.16 0.37 -1.84
N ALA A 36 -14.68 -0.61 -2.62
CA ALA A 36 -13.25 -0.89 -2.79
C ALA A 36 -12.50 0.35 -3.30
N ARG A 37 -11.81 1.02 -2.38
CA ARG A 37 -10.98 2.19 -2.65
C ARG A 37 -9.52 1.88 -2.35
N TRP A 38 -8.63 2.60 -3.02
CA TRP A 38 -7.22 2.62 -2.66
C TRP A 38 -7.05 3.36 -1.34
N VAL A 39 -6.38 2.71 -0.40
CA VAL A 39 -6.01 3.29 0.90
C VAL A 39 -4.48 3.36 0.95
N PRO A 40 -3.89 4.54 1.19
CA PRO A 40 -2.44 4.65 1.34
C PRO A 40 -1.99 3.85 2.57
N ALA A 41 -1.12 2.88 2.35
CA ALA A 41 -0.51 2.08 3.39
C ALA A 41 0.83 2.71 3.79
N ARG A 42 0.79 3.61 4.77
CA ARG A 42 2.01 4.21 5.33
C ARG A 42 2.58 3.29 6.40
N SER A 43 3.72 2.68 6.11
CA SER A 43 4.58 2.10 7.16
C SER A 43 4.97 3.22 8.12
N ARG A 44 4.64 3.09 9.41
CA ARG A 44 5.12 4.02 10.46
C ARG A 44 6.58 3.77 10.84
N ARG A 45 7.21 2.70 10.33
CA ARG A 45 8.50 2.19 10.83
C ARG A 45 9.66 2.37 9.85
N GLU A 46 9.42 2.42 8.55
CA GLU A 46 10.51 2.46 7.55
C GLU A 46 10.01 3.03 6.22
N LYS A 47 10.85 3.84 5.54
CA LYS A 47 10.59 4.28 4.16
C LYS A 47 10.54 3.06 3.24
N VAL A 48 9.74 3.14 2.17
CA VAL A 48 9.71 2.10 1.13
C VAL A 48 11.13 1.97 0.56
N ARG A 49 11.78 0.82 0.81
CA ARG A 49 13.07 0.49 0.22
C ARG A 49 12.86 0.05 -1.22
N THR A 50 13.60 0.64 -2.13
CA THR A 50 13.70 0.21 -3.53
C THR A 50 15.06 -0.40 -3.77
N TRP A 51 15.09 -1.55 -4.45
CA TRP A 51 16.34 -2.15 -4.90
C TRP A 51 16.77 -1.49 -6.21
N PRO A 52 18.07 -1.26 -6.44
CA PRO A 52 18.55 -0.85 -7.75
C PRO A 52 18.22 -1.97 -8.76
N ALA A 53 17.68 -1.56 -9.91
CA ALA A 53 17.42 -2.44 -11.05
C ALA A 53 18.72 -2.73 -11.81
#